data_AF-A0A2E3XTC1-F1
#
_entry.id   AF-A0A2E3XTC1-F1
#
_cell.length_a   1.000
_cell.length_b   1.000
_cell.length_c   1.000
_cell.angle_alpha   90.00
_cell.angle_beta   90.00
_cell.angle_gamma   90.00
#
_symmetry.space_group_name_H-M   'P 1'
#
loop_
_entity.id
_entity.type
_entity.pdbx_description
1 polymer ?
#
loop_
_entity_poly.entity_id
_entity_poly.type
_entity_poly.pdbx_seq_one_letter_code
_entity_poly.pdbx_strand_id
1 'polypeptide(L)'
;MKFVSLMVLFILCHASFAGATNAQFSCKSASGRTLLEASVPGDFDEFEVDLAIDNEKVSWYSLLNQTTYQMEENSHIYVLGSLKEGNYHFVIANQEGEEVLRFSAISSSIQLENSAYGERGSLQAKVYGQDPRADKEWTPVITLNCDYSYEI
;
A
#
# COMPACT_ATOMS: atom_id res chain seq x y z
N MET A 1 -16.10 -61.73 2.92
CA MET A 1 -15.69 -61.26 1.57
C MET A 1 -16.27 -59.87 1.34
N LYS A 2 -15.38 -58.90 1.08
CA LYS A 2 -15.51 -57.65 0.30
C LYS A 2 -16.77 -56.77 0.54
N PHE A 3 -16.62 -55.65 1.26
CA PHE A 3 -16.32 -54.29 0.76
C PHE A 3 -17.38 -53.76 -0.21
N VAL A 4 -18.13 -52.72 0.19
CA VAL A 4 -18.16 -51.40 -0.48
C VAL A 4 -18.66 -50.36 0.54
N SER A 5 -17.73 -49.49 0.95
CA SER A 5 -17.98 -48.22 1.64
C SER A 5 -18.26 -47.17 0.55
N LEU A 6 -19.38 -46.45 0.62
CA LEU A 6 -19.67 -45.33 -0.27
C LEU A 6 -19.75 -44.04 0.57
N MET A 7 -18.58 -43.49 0.87
CA MET A 7 -18.41 -42.19 1.50
C MET A 7 -18.48 -41.13 0.39
N VAL A 8 -19.64 -40.48 0.25
CA VAL A 8 -19.84 -39.35 -0.66
C VAL A 8 -19.19 -38.12 -0.02
N LEU A 9 -17.96 -37.82 -0.45
CA LEU A 9 -17.23 -36.62 -0.09
C LEU A 9 -17.74 -35.46 -0.95
N PHE A 10 -18.66 -34.65 -0.40
CA PHE A 10 -19.01 -33.35 -0.97
C PHE A 10 -17.81 -32.40 -0.84
N ILE A 11 -17.01 -32.31 -1.90
CA ILE A 11 -15.96 -31.30 -2.04
C ILE A 11 -16.68 -29.98 -2.31
N LEU A 12 -16.81 -29.17 -1.24
CA LEU A 12 -17.15 -27.76 -1.35
C LEU A 12 -15.96 -27.03 -1.98
N CYS A 13 -15.94 -26.95 -3.31
CA CYS A 13 -15.09 -26.00 -4.03
C CYS A 13 -15.52 -24.60 -3.64
N HIS A 14 -14.88 -24.05 -2.60
CA HIS A 14 -14.83 -22.61 -2.43
C HIS A 14 -13.87 -22.12 -3.51
N ALA A 15 -14.43 -21.59 -4.60
CA ALA A 15 -13.66 -20.71 -5.46
C ALA A 15 -13.28 -19.51 -4.59
N SER A 16 -12.07 -19.53 -4.04
CA SER A 16 -11.42 -18.30 -3.62
C SER A 16 -11.29 -17.47 -4.89
N PHE A 17 -12.20 -16.52 -5.07
CA PHE A 17 -11.99 -15.45 -6.02
C PHE A 17 -10.72 -14.74 -5.56
N ALA A 18 -9.64 -14.97 -6.30
CA ALA A 18 -8.44 -14.15 -6.27
C ALA A 18 -8.87 -12.74 -6.71
N GLY A 19 -9.34 -11.97 -5.73
CA GLY A 19 -9.67 -10.56 -5.87
C GLY A 19 -8.42 -9.80 -5.55
N ALA A 20 -7.80 -9.25 -6.59
CA ALA A 20 -6.56 -8.53 -6.45
C ALA A 20 -6.67 -7.35 -5.50
N THR A 21 -5.79 -7.26 -4.52
CA THR A 21 -5.87 -6.30 -3.41
C THR A 21 -4.99 -5.06 -3.65
N ASN A 22 -4.99 -4.13 -2.71
CA ASN A 22 -4.09 -2.97 -2.73
C ASN A 22 -2.63 -3.38 -2.49
N ALA A 23 -1.71 -2.63 -3.11
CA ALA A 23 -0.30 -2.75 -2.81
C ALA A 23 0.00 -2.16 -1.42
N GLN A 24 0.64 -2.94 -0.57
CA GLN A 24 0.99 -2.57 0.78
C GLN A 24 2.48 -2.24 0.87
N PHE A 25 2.79 -1.16 1.58
CA PHE A 25 4.15 -0.74 1.90
C PHE A 25 4.24 -0.46 3.40
N SER A 26 5.19 -1.12 4.07
CA SER A 26 5.57 -0.79 5.44
C SER A 26 7.02 -0.32 5.44
N CYS A 27 7.21 0.97 5.72
CA CYS A 27 8.46 1.66 5.50
C CYS A 27 8.98 2.30 6.79
N LYS A 28 10.30 2.21 7.01
CA LYS A 28 10.98 2.87 8.14
C LYS A 28 12.30 3.50 7.74
N SER A 29 12.60 4.67 8.28
CA SER A 29 13.93 5.27 8.15
C SER A 29 14.97 4.47 8.94
N ALA A 30 16.25 4.63 8.60
CA ALA A 30 17.33 3.94 9.30
C ALA A 30 17.37 4.23 10.82
N SER A 31 16.91 5.41 11.24
CA SER A 31 16.80 5.79 12.65
C SER A 31 15.53 5.27 13.34
N GLY A 32 14.55 4.77 12.58
CA GLY A 32 13.23 4.38 13.07
C GLY A 32 12.31 5.56 13.44
N ARG A 33 12.78 6.81 13.28
CA ARG A 33 12.00 8.01 13.64
C ARG A 33 10.90 8.35 12.64
N THR A 34 11.02 7.86 11.41
CA THR A 34 10.05 8.07 10.34
C THR A 34 9.47 6.73 9.93
N LEU A 35 8.16 6.64 9.97
CA LEU A 35 7.39 5.49 9.52
C LEU A 35 6.46 5.95 8.39
N LEU A 36 6.33 5.12 7.36
CA LEU A 36 5.30 5.28 6.35
C LEU A 36 4.61 3.94 6.14
N GLU A 37 3.30 3.93 6.31
CA GLU A 37 2.44 2.79 6.00
C GLU A 37 1.53 3.22 4.85
N ALA A 38 1.48 2.45 3.77
CA ALA A 38 0.70 2.81 2.60
C ALA A 38 0.00 1.60 2.00
N SER A 39 -1.33 1.69 1.88
CA SER A 39 -2.18 0.86 1.07
C SER A 39 -2.54 1.64 -0.19
N VAL A 40 -1.87 1.34 -1.30
CA VAL A 40 -2.01 2.07 -2.57
C VAL A 40 -2.85 1.24 -3.57
N PRO A 41 -3.75 1.87 -4.33
CA PRO A 41 -4.54 1.25 -5.37
C PRO A 41 -3.73 0.35 -6.28
N GLY A 42 -4.00 -0.95 -6.21
CA GLY A 42 -3.53 -1.94 -7.18
C GLY A 42 -4.57 -2.13 -8.27
N ASP A 43 -5.73 -2.66 -7.88
CA ASP A 43 -6.92 -2.81 -8.73
C ASP A 43 -8.20 -2.19 -8.11
N PHE A 44 -8.15 -1.72 -6.85
CA PHE A 44 -9.23 -0.98 -6.18
C PHE A 44 -8.89 0.51 -6.03
N ASP A 45 -9.88 1.39 -6.09
CA ASP A 45 -9.68 2.85 -6.00
C ASP A 45 -9.45 3.37 -4.56
N GLU A 46 -9.72 2.54 -3.54
CA GLU A 46 -9.55 2.90 -2.13
C GLU A 46 -8.08 2.92 -1.72
N PHE A 47 -7.70 3.87 -0.87
CA PHE A 47 -6.33 4.01 -0.39
C PHE A 47 -6.25 4.57 1.03
N GLU A 48 -5.14 4.27 1.69
CA GLU A 48 -4.79 4.84 2.99
C GLU A 48 -3.26 4.97 3.06
N VAL A 49 -2.77 6.16 3.38
CA VAL A 49 -1.34 6.43 3.54
C VAL A 49 -1.11 7.24 4.80
N ASP A 50 -0.27 6.72 5.67
CA ASP A 50 0.14 7.32 6.93
C ASP A 50 1.61 7.68 6.87
N LEU A 51 1.94 8.92 7.24
CA LEU A 51 3.30 9.34 7.50
C LEU A 51 3.42 9.75 8.96
N ALA A 52 4.33 9.11 9.70
CA ALA A 52 4.64 9.46 11.07
C ALA A 52 6.11 9.88 11.20
N ILE A 53 6.36 10.99 11.89
CA ILE A 53 7.70 11.46 12.27
C ILE A 53 7.68 11.83 13.74
N ASP A 54 8.58 11.24 14.54
CA ASP A 54 8.66 11.51 15.98
C ASP A 54 7.34 11.27 16.74
N ASN A 55 6.55 10.29 16.30
CA ASN A 55 5.19 9.94 16.78
C ASN A 55 4.08 10.94 16.43
N GLU A 56 4.36 12.02 15.71
CA GLU A 56 3.34 12.87 15.10
C GLU A 56 2.96 12.28 13.74
N LYS A 57 1.65 12.23 13.42
CA LYS A 57 1.11 11.48 12.27
C LYS A 57 0.16 12.35 11.44
N VAL A 58 0.27 12.23 10.12
CA VAL A 58 -0.68 12.73 9.12
C VAL A 58 -1.17 11.54 8.29
N SER A 59 -2.45 11.57 7.89
CA SER A 59 -3.12 10.50 7.16
C SER A 59 -3.86 11.04 5.95
N TRP A 60 -3.72 10.32 4.84
CA TRP A 60 -4.37 10.61 3.57
C TRP A 60 -5.11 9.37 3.10
N TYR A 61 -6.40 9.49 2.83
CA TYR A 61 -7.23 8.34 2.56
C TYR A 61 -8.39 8.65 1.61
N SER A 62 -8.86 7.58 0.97
CA SER A 62 -10.15 7.46 0.30
C SER A 62 -10.68 6.05 0.60
N LEU A 63 -11.69 5.95 1.45
CA LEU A 63 -12.19 4.69 2.00
C LEU A 63 -13.69 4.54 1.73
N LEU A 64 -14.12 3.34 1.39
CA LEU A 64 -15.54 3.04 1.27
C LEU A 64 -16.12 2.67 2.64
N ASN A 65 -17.09 3.45 3.10
CA ASN A 65 -17.88 3.07 4.26
C ASN A 65 -18.80 1.89 3.90
N GLN A 66 -18.48 0.70 4.39
CA GLN A 66 -19.22 -0.53 4.05
C GLN A 66 -20.67 -0.55 4.57
N THR A 67 -21.03 0.30 5.54
CA THR A 67 -22.40 0.35 6.07
C THR A 67 -23.30 1.23 5.21
N THR A 68 -22.77 2.36 4.73
CA THR A 68 -23.54 3.35 3.97
C THR A 68 -23.28 3.30 2.47
N TYR A 69 -22.26 2.54 2.04
CA TYR A 69 -21.73 2.51 0.67
C TYR A 69 -21.36 3.91 0.14
N GLN A 70 -20.93 4.79 1.04
CA GLN A 70 -20.46 6.13 0.72
C GLN A 70 -18.94 6.19 0.81
N MET A 71 -18.33 6.92 -0.11
CA MET A 71 -16.89 7.21 -0.08
C MET A 71 -16.61 8.35 0.89
N GLU A 72 -15.63 8.16 1.77
CA GLU A 72 -15.04 9.21 2.59
C GLU A 72 -13.59 9.42 2.14
N GLU A 73 -13.24 10.63 1.74
CA GLU A 73 -11.89 10.95 1.26
C GLU A 73 -11.44 12.34 1.69
N ASN A 74 -10.15 12.50 1.94
CA ASN A 74 -9.53 13.79 2.26
C ASN A 74 -8.42 14.20 1.26
N SER A 75 -8.15 13.34 0.28
CA SER A 75 -7.06 13.48 -0.67
C SER A 75 -7.26 12.56 -1.87
N HIS A 76 -6.43 12.74 -2.88
CA HIS A 76 -6.36 11.89 -4.07
C HIS A 76 -4.97 11.29 -4.20
N ILE A 77 -4.89 10.03 -4.63
CA ILE A 77 -3.62 9.36 -4.92
C ILE A 77 -3.45 9.15 -6.42
N TYR A 78 -2.25 9.46 -6.91
CA TYR A 78 -1.85 9.29 -8.30
C TYR A 78 -0.66 8.34 -8.36
N VAL A 79 -0.89 7.13 -8.90
CA VAL A 79 0.18 6.18 -9.17
C VAL A 79 0.80 6.54 -10.52
N LEU A 80 2.11 6.78 -10.56
CA LEU A 80 2.83 7.30 -11.73
C LEU A 80 3.20 6.20 -12.75
N GLY A 81 2.53 5.05 -12.69
CA GLY A 81 2.75 3.89 -13.55
C GLY A 81 1.92 2.69 -13.10
N SER A 82 2.14 1.52 -13.70
CA SER A 82 1.61 0.26 -13.17
C SER A 82 2.54 -0.27 -12.08
N LEU A 83 2.03 -0.42 -10.84
CA LEU A 83 2.79 -1.00 -9.73
C LEU A 83 3.34 -2.39 -10.09
N LYS A 84 2.61 -3.14 -10.92
CA LYS A 84 2.94 -4.50 -11.41
C LYS A 84 4.22 -4.57 -12.25
N GLU A 85 4.77 -3.44 -12.71
CA GLU A 85 6.04 -3.39 -13.47
C GLU A 85 7.20 -2.85 -12.63
N GLY A 86 7.08 -2.88 -11.30
CA GLY A 86 8.11 -2.34 -10.40
C GLY A 86 8.13 -0.81 -10.33
N ASN A 87 7.10 -0.13 -10.86
CA ASN A 87 6.96 1.32 -10.82
C ASN A 87 6.31 1.76 -9.50
N TYR A 88 7.03 1.62 -8.39
CA TYR A 88 6.57 2.01 -7.05
C TYR A 88 6.77 3.52 -6.80
N HIS A 89 6.05 4.32 -7.58
CA HIS A 89 6.06 5.78 -7.50
C HIS A 89 4.62 6.28 -7.44
N PHE A 90 4.31 7.06 -6.40
CA PHE A 90 2.99 7.66 -6.26
C PHE A 90 3.09 9.05 -5.62
N VAL A 91 2.07 9.85 -5.88
CA VAL A 91 1.90 11.20 -5.33
C VAL A 91 0.51 11.28 -4.70
N ILE A 92 0.42 11.96 -3.56
CA ILE A 92 -0.86 12.32 -2.94
C ILE A 92 -1.05 13.82 -3.12
N ALA A 93 -2.25 14.21 -3.52
CA ALA A 93 -2.69 15.60 -3.53
C ALA A 93 -3.85 15.81 -2.55
N ASN A 94 -3.95 16.99 -1.96
CA ASN A 94 -5.13 17.38 -1.20
C ASN A 94 -6.35 17.59 -2.13
N GLN A 95 -7.51 17.90 -1.55
CA GLN A 95 -8.76 18.16 -2.32
C GLN A 95 -8.67 19.38 -3.25
N GLU A 96 -7.69 20.26 -3.04
CA GLU A 96 -7.43 21.42 -3.90
C GLU A 96 -6.48 21.09 -5.07
N GLY A 97 -5.95 19.86 -5.10
CA GLY A 97 -5.03 19.38 -6.13
C GLY A 97 -3.56 19.70 -5.87
N GLU A 98 -3.22 20.21 -4.68
CA GLU A 98 -1.84 20.48 -4.29
C GLU A 98 -1.17 19.20 -3.81
N GLU A 99 0.04 18.90 -4.29
CA GLU A 99 0.84 17.78 -3.82
C GLU A 99 1.15 17.94 -2.33
N VAL A 100 0.88 16.88 -1.55
CA VAL A 100 1.13 16.81 -0.10
C VAL A 100 2.07 15.67 0.27
N LEU A 101 2.27 14.68 -0.60
CA LEU A 101 3.23 13.61 -0.41
C LEU A 101 3.71 13.07 -1.75
N ARG A 102 5.00 12.77 -1.85
CA ARG A 102 5.59 12.01 -2.93
C ARG A 102 6.39 10.84 -2.37
N PHE A 103 6.10 9.67 -2.90
CA PHE A 103 6.86 8.46 -2.70
C PHE A 103 7.55 8.08 -3.99
N SER A 104 8.83 7.70 -3.91
CA SER A 104 9.58 7.27 -5.08
C SER A 104 10.58 6.19 -4.72
N ALA A 105 10.31 4.96 -5.16
CA ALA A 105 11.26 3.87 -5.02
C ALA A 105 12.58 4.17 -5.74
N ILE A 106 13.66 3.68 -5.16
CA ILE A 106 15.00 3.73 -5.72
C ILE A 106 15.17 2.44 -6.52
N SER A 107 15.11 2.53 -7.85
CA SER A 107 15.02 1.35 -8.73
C SER A 107 16.12 0.30 -8.49
N SER A 108 17.34 0.74 -8.18
CA SER A 108 18.48 -0.16 -7.90
C SER A 108 18.38 -0.95 -6.60
N SER A 109 17.42 -0.64 -5.74
CA SER A 109 17.22 -1.29 -4.43
C SER A 109 16.08 -2.30 -4.40
N ILE A 110 15.29 -2.37 -5.48
CA ILE A 110 14.09 -3.20 -5.57
C ILE A 110 14.51 -4.67 -5.64
N GLN A 111 14.00 -5.47 -4.72
CA GLN A 111 14.17 -6.92 -4.66
C GLN A 111 12.80 -7.55 -4.49
N LEU A 112 12.32 -8.24 -5.53
CA LEU A 112 10.98 -8.83 -5.59
C LEU A 112 11.05 -10.35 -5.70
N GLU A 113 10.10 -10.99 -5.04
CA GLU A 113 9.78 -12.40 -5.14
C GLU A 113 8.36 -12.54 -5.67
N ASN A 114 8.23 -13.11 -6.87
CA ASN A 114 6.95 -13.31 -7.54
C ASN A 114 6.44 -14.72 -7.31
N SER A 115 5.14 -14.84 -7.06
CA SER A 115 4.44 -16.10 -6.86
C SER A 115 3.13 -16.16 -7.65
N ALA A 116 2.49 -17.32 -7.66
CA ALA A 116 1.16 -17.47 -8.25
C ALA A 116 0.07 -16.64 -7.54
N TYR A 117 0.36 -16.12 -6.34
CA TYR A 117 -0.58 -15.39 -5.47
C TYR A 117 -0.24 -13.90 -5.35
N GLY A 118 0.68 -13.39 -6.17
CA GLY A 118 1.14 -12.00 -6.15
C GLY A 118 2.63 -11.86 -5.88
N GLU A 119 3.03 -10.67 -5.44
CA GLU A 119 4.43 -10.22 -5.31
C GLU A 119 4.72 -9.77 -3.88
N ARG A 120 5.91 -10.11 -3.37
CA ARG A 120 6.41 -9.56 -2.11
C ARG A 120 7.88 -9.20 -2.26
N GLY A 121 8.38 -8.29 -1.44
CA GLY A 121 9.78 -7.91 -1.56
C GLY A 121 10.20 -6.80 -0.62
N SER A 122 11.38 -6.27 -0.89
CA SER A 122 11.92 -5.10 -0.21
C SER A 122 12.45 -4.08 -1.20
N LEU A 123 12.40 -2.82 -0.82
CA LEU A 123 12.94 -1.70 -1.60
C LEU A 123 13.33 -0.55 -0.68
N GLN A 124 14.14 0.37 -1.20
CA GLN A 124 14.31 1.68 -0.61
C GLN A 124 13.50 2.71 -1.39
N ALA A 125 12.96 3.71 -0.70
CA ALA A 125 12.22 4.79 -1.31
C ALA A 125 12.59 6.14 -0.70
N LYS A 126 12.50 7.18 -1.51
CA LYS A 126 12.56 8.57 -1.07
C LYS A 126 11.15 9.07 -0.83
N VAL A 127 10.95 9.72 0.31
CA VAL A 127 9.71 10.38 0.70
C VAL A 127 9.98 11.86 0.93
N TYR A 128 9.08 12.69 0.43
CA TYR A 128 9.04 14.12 0.62
C TYR A 128 7.57 14.54 0.66
N GLY A 129 7.16 15.35 1.64
CA GLY A 129 5.76 15.68 1.83
C GLY A 129 5.54 16.69 2.93
N GLN A 130 4.27 16.91 3.25
CA GLN A 130 3.85 17.66 4.42
C GLN A 130 4.45 17.03 5.68
N ASP A 131 5.10 17.85 6.51
CA ASP A 131 5.64 17.37 7.77
C ASP A 131 4.50 17.26 8.80
N PRO A 132 4.34 16.11 9.49
CA PRO A 132 3.30 15.98 10.50
C PRO A 132 3.58 16.82 11.76
N ARG A 133 4.80 17.36 11.92
CA ARG A 133 5.19 18.16 13.09
C ARG A 133 4.74 19.61 12.94
N ALA A 134 4.10 20.15 13.97
CA ALA A 134 3.44 21.46 13.93
C ALA A 134 4.37 22.66 13.59
N ASP A 135 5.68 22.53 13.76
CA ASP A 135 6.66 23.59 13.49
C ASP A 135 7.21 23.58 12.06
N LYS A 136 6.79 22.63 11.22
CA LYS A 136 7.33 22.43 9.87
C LYS A 136 6.20 22.21 8.88
N GLU A 137 6.36 22.84 7.72
CA GLU A 137 5.42 22.66 6.61
C GLU A 137 5.80 21.44 5.77
N TRP A 138 7.09 21.24 5.49
CA TRP A 138 7.59 20.18 4.62
C TRP A 138 8.71 19.37 5.27
N THR A 139 8.71 18.06 5.03
CA THR A 139 9.80 17.17 5.44
C THR A 139 11.05 17.42 4.60
N PRO A 140 12.27 17.17 5.11
CA PRO A 140 13.40 16.90 4.22
C PRO A 140 13.11 15.66 3.35
N VAL A 141 13.91 15.43 2.32
CA VAL A 141 13.87 14.14 1.60
C VAL A 141 14.41 13.06 2.52
N ILE A 142 13.58 12.06 2.83
CA ILE A 142 13.92 10.97 3.74
C ILE A 142 13.99 9.67 2.94
N THR A 143 15.08 8.92 3.08
CA THR A 143 15.18 7.56 2.55
C THR A 143 14.61 6.58 3.58
N LEU A 144 13.64 5.78 3.15
CA LEU A 144 13.03 4.71 3.92
C LEU A 144 13.43 3.35 3.35
N ASN A 145 13.53 2.34 4.21
CA ASN A 145 13.57 0.93 3.83
C ASN A 145 12.15 0.38 3.98
N CYS A 146 11.65 -0.26 2.94
CA CYS A 146 10.26 -0.69 2.82
C CYS A 146 10.19 -2.19 2.59
N ASP A 147 9.27 -2.83 3.31
CA ASP A 147 8.71 -4.12 2.94
C ASP A 147 7.48 -3.87 2.06
N TYR A 148 7.37 -4.63 0.96
CA TYR A 148 6.32 -4.51 -0.05
C TYR A 148 5.55 -5.83 -0.17
N SER A 149 4.24 -5.74 -0.34
CA SER A 149 3.41 -6.88 -0.72
C SER A 149 2.21 -6.48 -1.55
N TYR A 150 1.87 -7.29 -2.54
CA TYR A 150 0.67 -7.18 -3.35
C TYR A 150 0.14 -8.59 -3.59
N GLU A 151 -1.12 -8.85 -3.27
CA GLU A 151 -1.75 -10.17 -3.38
C GLU A 151 -2.84 -10.17 -4.46
N ILE A 152 -3.00 -11.31 -5.13
CA ILE A 152 -3.98 -11.50 -6.23
C ILE A 152 -5.05 -12.49 -5.79
#